data_AF-A0A9Q9MA14-F1
#
_entry.id   AF-A0A9Q9MA14-F1
#
_cell.length_a   1.000
_cell.length_b   1.000
_cell.length_c   1.000
_cell.angle_alpha   90.00
_cell.angle_beta   90.00
_cell.angle_gamma   90.00
#
_symmetry.space_group_name_H-M   'P 1'
#
loop_
_entity.id
_entity.type
_entity.pdbx_description
1 polymer ?
#
loop_
_entity_poly.entity_id
_entity_poly.type
_entity_poly.pdbx_seq_one_letter_code
_entity_poly.pdbx_strand_id
1 'polypeptide(L)'
;MDVTPLIATALGGFFVLVGDLTSRVSSRRQSDRMRAIALEDAERAQLRQIERDRQLEMRQRGQRAADAIFRHLIERNVALSDVTDEQARLFALEFQRVLMFESVYILDANVRRYLQLSGEILDMAVAGELHAKSAVFAVRFNCYRWLGVAVRGEHEIPEPTDAWKVQMERLPAAGERFRSRVRTGGFELEDTLGHFSDMPPNS
;
A
#
# COMPACT_ATOMS: atom_id res chain seq x y z
N MET A 1 82.51 17.65 39.99
CA MET A 1 81.11 17.39 40.39
C MET A 1 80.44 16.67 39.24
N ASP A 2 79.96 15.45 39.47
CA ASP A 2 79.43 14.58 38.44
C ASP A 2 77.95 14.92 38.22
N VAL A 3 77.62 15.49 37.04
CA VAL A 3 76.29 16.04 36.70
C VAL A 3 75.37 15.01 36.04
N THR A 4 75.92 13.84 35.73
CA THR A 4 75.27 12.68 35.12
C THR A 4 74.01 12.19 35.84
N PRO A 5 73.93 12.09 37.19
CA PRO A 5 72.71 11.61 37.85
C PRO A 5 71.55 12.63 37.78
N LEU A 6 71.85 13.93 37.75
CA LEU A 6 70.82 14.98 37.66
C LEU A 6 70.15 14.99 36.27
N ILE A 7 70.95 14.82 35.22
CA ILE A 7 70.48 14.77 33.82
C ILE A 7 69.66 13.50 33.57
N ALA A 8 70.08 12.35 34.10
CA ALA A 8 69.35 11.09 33.98
C ALA A 8 67.96 11.13 34.65
N THR A 9 67.86 11.77 35.82
CA THR A 9 66.59 11.90 36.56
C THR A 9 65.63 12.88 35.87
N ALA A 10 66.15 13.99 35.34
CA ALA A 10 65.37 14.96 34.58
C ALA A 10 64.83 14.37 33.26
N LEU A 11 65.63 13.58 32.54
CA LEU A 11 65.21 12.87 31.34
C LEU A 11 64.18 11.78 31.66
N GLY A 12 64.39 10.99 32.72
CA GLY A 12 63.45 9.97 33.16
C GLY A 12 62.06 10.55 33.50
N GLY A 13 62.01 11.67 34.20
CA GLY A 13 60.75 12.37 34.51
C GLY A 13 60.02 12.91 33.28
N PHE A 14 60.76 13.39 32.27
CA PHE A 14 60.19 13.90 31.02
C PHE A 14 59.56 12.77 30.18
N PHE A 15 60.21 11.61 30.07
CA PHE A 15 59.66 10.46 29.35
C PHE A 15 58.39 9.89 30.00
N VAL A 16 58.32 9.88 31.34
CA VAL A 16 57.12 9.46 32.07
C VAL A 16 55.95 10.42 31.81
N LEU A 17 56.20 11.74 31.87
CA LEU A 17 55.16 12.75 31.61
C LEU A 17 54.65 12.71 30.17
N VAL A 18 55.54 12.53 29.19
CA VAL A 18 55.17 12.44 27.76
C VAL A 18 54.42 11.14 27.46
N GLY A 19 54.81 10.02 28.06
CA GLY A 19 54.11 8.74 27.95
C GLY A 19 52.69 8.80 28.54
N ASP A 20 52.54 9.43 29.70
CA ASP A 20 51.24 9.54 30.38
C ASP A 20 50.30 10.52 29.65
N LEU A 21 50.84 11.59 29.06
CA LEU A 21 50.08 12.54 28.24
C LEU A 21 49.62 11.93 26.90
N THR A 22 50.51 11.19 26.22
CA THR A 22 50.18 10.54 24.92
C THR A 22 49.18 9.40 25.09
N SER A 23 49.29 8.62 26.17
CA SER A 23 48.31 7.59 26.58
C SER A 23 46.90 8.17 26.83
N ARG A 24 46.82 9.30 27.55
CA ARG A 24 45.52 9.96 27.82
C ARG A 24 44.90 10.59 26.58
N VAL A 25 45.72 11.12 25.66
CA VAL A 25 45.22 11.69 24.40
C VAL A 25 44.77 10.60 23.42
N SER A 26 45.47 9.47 23.35
CA SER A 26 45.07 8.34 22.50
C SER A 26 43.80 7.66 23.03
N SER A 27 43.67 7.47 24.35
CA SER A 27 42.46 6.87 24.94
C SER A 27 41.22 7.74 24.78
N ARG A 28 41.36 9.08 24.89
CA ARG A 28 40.27 10.03 24.61
C ARG A 28 39.84 9.99 23.15
N ARG A 29 40.78 10.05 22.20
CA ARG A 29 40.47 9.93 20.76
C ARG A 29 39.82 8.61 20.41
N GLN A 30 40.23 7.52 21.04
CA GLN A 30 39.64 6.20 20.85
C GLN A 30 38.23 6.12 21.46
N SER A 31 38.02 6.70 22.64
CA SER A 31 36.70 6.79 23.29
C SER A 31 35.73 7.65 22.47
N ASP A 32 36.17 8.80 21.95
CA ASP A 32 35.35 9.69 21.13
C ASP A 32 34.98 9.05 19.79
N ARG A 33 35.91 8.31 19.15
CA ARG A 33 35.62 7.53 17.95
C ARG A 33 34.63 6.39 18.22
N MET A 34 34.80 5.65 19.31
CA MET A 34 33.87 4.59 19.69
C MET A 34 32.47 5.15 19.99
N ARG A 35 32.38 6.33 20.61
CA ARG A 35 31.10 7.03 20.81
C ARG A 35 30.47 7.46 19.50
N ALA A 36 31.25 8.02 18.57
CA ALA A 36 30.75 8.42 17.25
C ALA A 36 30.21 7.22 16.45
N ILE A 37 30.95 6.09 16.44
CA ILE A 37 30.53 4.86 15.77
C ILE A 37 29.27 4.29 16.43
N ALA A 38 29.22 4.25 17.77
CA ALA A 38 28.06 3.76 18.50
C ALA A 38 26.80 4.63 18.26
N LEU A 39 26.95 5.94 18.14
CA LEU A 39 25.86 6.86 17.80
C LEU A 39 25.37 6.64 16.37
N GLU A 40 26.28 6.49 15.41
CA GLU A 40 25.92 6.23 14.00
C GLU A 40 25.22 4.86 13.84
N ASP A 41 25.71 3.84 14.54
CA ASP A 41 25.07 2.52 14.56
C ASP A 41 23.68 2.56 15.23
N ALA A 42 23.53 3.34 16.31
CA ALA A 42 22.23 3.55 16.97
C ALA A 42 21.25 4.30 16.04
N GLU A 43 21.70 5.33 15.33
CA GLU A 43 20.87 6.06 14.37
C GLU A 43 20.43 5.16 13.21
N ARG A 44 21.36 4.38 12.63
CA ARG A 44 21.03 3.39 11.59
C ARG A 44 20.10 2.29 12.10
N ALA A 45 20.24 1.87 13.35
CA ALA A 45 19.34 0.89 13.96
C ALA A 45 17.93 1.49 14.15
N GLN A 46 17.84 2.75 14.58
CA GLN A 46 16.59 3.47 14.74
C GLN A 46 15.87 3.68 13.40
N LEU A 47 16.57 4.10 12.35
CA LEU A 47 16.00 4.24 11.01
C LEU A 47 15.46 2.90 10.48
N ARG A 48 16.21 1.81 10.67
CA ARG A 48 15.75 0.45 10.32
C ARG A 48 14.57 -0.02 11.15
N GLN A 49 14.42 0.47 12.38
CA GLN A 49 13.27 0.16 13.22
C GLN A 49 12.03 0.92 12.73
N ILE A 50 12.16 2.21 12.48
CA ILE A 50 11.08 3.06 11.94
C ILE A 50 10.54 2.48 10.61
N GLU A 51 11.43 2.07 9.71
CA GLU A 51 11.02 1.48 8.44
C GLU A 51 10.28 0.14 8.63
N ARG A 52 10.73 -0.70 9.56
CA ARG A 52 10.04 -1.96 9.89
C ARG A 52 8.66 -1.71 10.50
N ASP A 53 8.55 -0.73 11.39
CA ASP A 53 7.29 -0.37 12.03
C ASP A 53 6.29 0.18 10.99
N ARG A 54 6.77 1.02 10.06
CA ARG A 54 5.98 1.53 8.94
C ARG A 54 5.50 0.41 8.02
N GLN A 55 6.37 -0.54 7.67
CA GLN A 55 5.99 -1.69 6.85
C GLN A 55 4.96 -2.58 7.56
N LEU A 56 5.09 -2.75 8.87
CA LEU A 56 4.12 -3.49 9.68
C LEU A 56 2.76 -2.81 9.69
N GLU A 57 2.73 -1.49 9.93
CA GLU A 57 1.49 -0.70 9.93
C GLU A 57 0.78 -0.76 8.58
N MET A 58 1.53 -0.62 7.47
CA MET A 58 0.99 -0.74 6.12
C MET A 58 0.37 -2.11 5.86
N ARG A 59 1.04 -3.20 6.28
CA ARG A 59 0.49 -4.56 6.16
C ARG A 59 -0.77 -4.75 6.99
N GLN A 60 -0.77 -4.30 8.24
CA GLN A 60 -1.94 -4.36 9.12
C GLN A 60 -3.12 -3.55 8.57
N ARG A 61 -2.86 -2.40 7.95
CA ARG A 61 -3.88 -1.60 7.29
C ARG A 61 -4.44 -2.30 6.06
N GLY A 62 -3.58 -2.90 5.23
CA GLY A 62 -4.01 -3.70 4.07
C GLY A 62 -4.84 -4.91 4.47
N GLN A 63 -4.48 -5.62 5.55
CA GLN A 63 -5.28 -6.71 6.09
C GLN A 63 -6.66 -6.25 6.57
N ARG A 64 -6.73 -5.16 7.34
CA ARG A 64 -8.01 -4.59 7.79
C ARG A 64 -8.90 -4.16 6.62
N ALA A 65 -8.33 -3.60 5.58
CA ALA A 65 -9.06 -3.22 4.37
C ALA A 65 -9.61 -4.45 3.64
N ALA A 66 -8.79 -5.49 3.47
CA ALA A 66 -9.24 -6.77 2.90
C ALA A 66 -10.37 -7.38 3.74
N ASP A 67 -10.25 -7.38 5.06
CA ASP A 67 -11.29 -7.86 5.99
C ASP A 67 -12.58 -7.05 5.88
N ALA A 68 -12.50 -5.72 5.74
CA ALA A 68 -13.67 -4.86 5.55
C ALA A 68 -14.40 -5.19 4.24
N ILE A 69 -13.65 -5.41 3.15
CA ILE A 69 -14.22 -5.82 1.88
C ILE A 69 -14.84 -7.22 1.99
N PHE A 70 -14.14 -8.19 2.58
CA PHE A 70 -14.66 -9.55 2.78
C PHE A 70 -15.92 -9.57 3.64
N ARG A 71 -15.92 -8.82 4.73
CA ARG A 71 -17.08 -8.70 5.61
C ARG A 71 -18.28 -8.22 4.82
N HIS A 72 -18.11 -7.19 3.99
CA HIS A 72 -19.18 -6.72 3.11
C HIS A 72 -19.66 -7.81 2.14
N LEU A 73 -18.73 -8.55 1.50
CA LEU A 73 -19.03 -9.64 0.56
C LEU A 73 -19.81 -10.81 1.20
N ILE A 74 -19.58 -11.07 2.50
CA ILE A 74 -20.14 -12.20 3.25
C ILE A 74 -21.44 -11.82 3.97
N GLU A 75 -21.46 -10.72 4.72
CA GLU A 75 -22.62 -10.31 5.52
C GLU A 75 -23.80 -9.90 4.65
N ARG A 76 -23.52 -9.38 3.46
CA ARG A 76 -24.53 -9.03 2.47
C ARG A 76 -24.67 -10.13 1.41
N ASN A 77 -24.54 -11.40 1.80
CA ASN A 77 -24.79 -12.54 0.91
C ASN A 77 -26.28 -12.62 0.54
N VAL A 78 -26.69 -11.78 -0.39
CA VAL A 78 -28.03 -11.83 -0.97
C VAL A 78 -28.03 -12.92 -2.04
N ALA A 79 -28.95 -13.87 -1.95
CA ALA A 79 -29.22 -14.80 -3.03
C ALA A 79 -29.70 -13.99 -4.24
N LEU A 80 -28.82 -13.82 -5.24
CA LEU A 80 -29.08 -12.91 -6.37
C LEU A 80 -30.27 -13.35 -7.25
N SER A 81 -30.76 -14.57 -7.05
CA SER A 81 -31.99 -15.09 -7.66
C SER A 81 -33.23 -14.29 -7.26
N ASP A 82 -33.33 -13.85 -6.01
CA ASP A 82 -34.59 -13.34 -5.44
C ASP A 82 -34.61 -11.83 -5.19
N VAL A 83 -33.51 -11.13 -5.50
CA VAL A 83 -33.45 -9.67 -5.33
C VAL A 83 -34.15 -8.95 -6.47
N THR A 84 -34.73 -7.79 -6.20
CA THR A 84 -35.16 -6.86 -7.25
C THR A 84 -33.96 -6.14 -7.87
N ASP A 85 -34.14 -5.52 -9.04
CA ASP A 85 -33.06 -4.71 -9.64
C ASP A 85 -32.69 -3.52 -8.74
N GLU A 86 -33.68 -2.90 -8.08
CA GLU A 86 -33.46 -1.80 -7.14
C GLU A 86 -32.60 -2.23 -5.95
N GLN A 87 -32.91 -3.36 -5.34
CA GLN A 87 -32.09 -3.91 -4.26
C GLN A 87 -30.68 -4.26 -4.72
N ALA A 88 -30.51 -4.72 -5.97
CA ALA A 88 -29.18 -4.98 -6.54
C ALA A 88 -28.40 -3.67 -6.77
N ARG A 89 -29.06 -2.57 -7.15
CA ARG A 89 -28.43 -1.24 -7.25
C ARG A 89 -28.03 -0.69 -5.89
N LEU A 90 -28.88 -0.84 -4.87
CA LEU A 90 -28.54 -0.46 -3.50
C LEU A 90 -27.32 -1.24 -3.00
N PHE A 91 -27.28 -2.54 -3.24
CA PHE A 91 -26.10 -3.35 -2.95
C PHE A 91 -24.88 -2.85 -3.74
N ALA A 92 -25.02 -2.58 -5.05
CA ALA A 92 -23.93 -2.09 -5.88
C ALA A 92 -23.35 -0.78 -5.33
N LEU A 93 -24.21 0.16 -4.90
CA LEU A 93 -23.81 1.42 -4.30
C LEU A 93 -23.06 1.21 -2.97
N GLU A 94 -23.61 0.40 -2.07
CA GLU A 94 -22.96 0.10 -0.80
C GLU A 94 -21.58 -0.55 -1.02
N PHE A 95 -21.51 -1.51 -1.95
CA PHE A 95 -20.27 -2.24 -2.20
C PHE A 95 -19.24 -1.38 -2.93
N GLN A 96 -19.66 -0.58 -3.92
CA GLN A 96 -18.82 0.39 -4.60
C GLN A 96 -18.14 1.33 -3.61
N ARG A 97 -18.88 1.82 -2.60
CA ARG A 97 -18.32 2.69 -1.55
C ARG A 97 -17.22 1.99 -0.76
N VAL A 98 -17.45 0.75 -0.34
CA VAL A 98 -16.43 -0.04 0.37
C VAL A 98 -15.19 -0.23 -0.51
N LEU A 99 -15.35 -0.60 -1.78
CA LEU A 99 -14.24 -0.75 -2.69
C LEU A 99 -13.47 0.57 -2.90
N MET A 100 -14.16 1.69 -3.03
CA MET A 100 -13.54 3.00 -3.23
C MET A 100 -12.65 3.40 -2.04
N PHE A 101 -13.09 3.17 -0.81
CA PHE A 101 -12.32 3.55 0.37
C PHE A 101 -11.24 2.53 0.77
N GLU A 102 -11.52 1.24 0.65
CA GLU A 102 -10.64 0.20 1.18
C GLU A 102 -9.58 -0.26 0.18
N SER A 103 -9.87 -0.23 -1.13
CA SER A 103 -8.93 -0.71 -2.16
C SER A 103 -7.59 0.04 -2.15
N VAL A 104 -7.56 1.30 -1.70
CA VAL A 104 -6.35 2.13 -1.65
C VAL A 104 -5.28 1.56 -0.70
N TYR A 105 -5.69 0.76 0.29
CA TYR A 105 -4.79 0.15 1.27
C TYR A 105 -4.32 -1.25 0.87
N ILE A 106 -4.84 -1.79 -0.24
CA ILE A 106 -4.38 -3.06 -0.78
C ILE A 106 -3.00 -2.86 -1.40
N LEU A 107 -2.00 -3.54 -0.86
CA LEU A 107 -0.60 -3.36 -1.24
C LEU A 107 -0.30 -3.88 -2.64
N ASP A 108 -0.87 -5.03 -2.99
CA ASP A 108 -0.72 -5.62 -4.32
C ASP A 108 -1.37 -4.72 -5.39
N ALA A 109 -0.55 -4.24 -6.32
CA ALA A 109 -0.98 -3.27 -7.32
C ALA A 109 -1.98 -3.85 -8.32
N ASN A 110 -1.86 -5.12 -8.67
CA ASN A 110 -2.75 -5.77 -9.62
C ASN A 110 -4.10 -6.04 -8.96
N VAL A 111 -4.13 -6.54 -7.72
CA VAL A 111 -5.38 -6.72 -6.96
C VAL A 111 -6.05 -5.36 -6.77
N ARG A 112 -5.31 -4.32 -6.39
CA ARG A 112 -5.84 -2.96 -6.26
C ARG A 112 -6.49 -2.46 -7.56
N ARG A 113 -5.82 -2.64 -8.71
CA ARG A 113 -6.37 -2.28 -10.03
C ARG A 113 -7.67 -3.02 -10.32
N TYR A 114 -7.73 -4.32 -10.07
CA TYR A 114 -8.93 -5.11 -10.28
C TYR A 114 -10.09 -4.70 -9.36
N LEU A 115 -9.81 -4.32 -8.12
CA LEU A 115 -10.84 -3.80 -7.20
C LEU A 115 -11.35 -2.42 -7.63
N GLN A 116 -10.50 -1.58 -8.21
CA GLN A 116 -10.92 -0.29 -8.78
C GLN A 116 -11.84 -0.48 -9.98
N LEU A 117 -11.48 -1.36 -10.92
CA LEU A 117 -12.33 -1.71 -12.06
C LEU A 117 -13.67 -2.33 -11.62
N SER A 118 -13.66 -3.14 -10.56
CA SER A 118 -14.88 -3.61 -9.91
C SER A 118 -15.75 -2.45 -9.41
N GLY A 119 -15.14 -1.42 -8.82
CA GLY A 119 -15.84 -0.18 -8.44
C GLY A 119 -16.50 0.53 -9.62
N GLU A 120 -15.80 0.66 -10.75
CA GLU A 120 -16.33 1.27 -11.98
C GLU A 120 -17.53 0.50 -12.56
N ILE A 121 -17.45 -0.83 -12.58
CA ILE A 121 -18.56 -1.69 -13.01
C ILE A 121 -19.79 -1.47 -12.12
N LEU A 122 -19.59 -1.39 -10.80
CA LEU A 122 -20.69 -1.14 -9.86
C LEU A 122 -21.24 0.28 -9.99
N ASP A 123 -20.40 1.28 -10.24
CA ASP A 123 -20.83 2.66 -10.45
C ASP A 123 -21.74 2.78 -11.69
N MET A 124 -21.34 2.15 -12.80
CA MET A 124 -22.18 2.09 -14.00
C MET A 124 -23.47 1.30 -13.79
N ALA A 125 -23.47 0.29 -12.90
CA ALA A 125 -24.69 -0.40 -12.51
C ALA A 125 -25.64 0.49 -11.68
N VAL A 126 -25.10 1.26 -10.73
CA VAL A 126 -25.86 2.22 -9.93
C VAL A 126 -26.46 3.31 -10.83
N ALA A 127 -25.69 3.79 -11.80
CA ALA A 127 -26.14 4.78 -12.79
C ALA A 127 -27.18 4.24 -13.79
N GLY A 128 -27.53 2.95 -13.72
CA GLY A 128 -28.48 2.29 -14.61
C GLY A 128 -27.94 2.00 -16.02
N GLU A 129 -26.63 2.08 -16.23
CA GLU A 129 -25.98 1.79 -17.51
C GLU A 129 -25.62 0.32 -17.71
N LEU A 130 -25.42 -0.39 -16.61
CA LEU A 130 -25.24 -1.84 -16.57
C LEU A 130 -26.35 -2.49 -15.74
N HIS A 131 -26.67 -3.73 -16.08
CA HIS A 131 -27.66 -4.50 -15.32
C HIS A 131 -27.11 -4.89 -13.95
N ALA A 132 -27.75 -4.40 -12.88
CA ALA A 132 -27.16 -4.38 -11.56
C ALA A 132 -26.89 -5.77 -10.98
N LYS A 133 -27.85 -6.71 -11.13
CA LYS A 133 -27.66 -8.09 -10.62
C LYS A 133 -26.43 -8.78 -11.21
N SER A 134 -26.24 -8.65 -12.52
CA SER A 134 -25.12 -9.30 -13.22
C SER A 134 -23.78 -8.64 -12.88
N ALA A 135 -23.76 -7.31 -12.77
CA ALA A 135 -22.59 -6.56 -12.34
C ALA A 135 -22.18 -6.96 -10.93
N VAL A 136 -23.13 -6.96 -9.99
CA VAL A 136 -22.92 -7.38 -8.60
C VAL A 136 -22.41 -8.81 -8.51
N PHE A 137 -23.02 -9.76 -9.24
CA PHE A 137 -22.58 -11.15 -9.26
C PHE A 137 -21.12 -11.27 -9.72
N ALA A 138 -20.81 -10.67 -10.87
CA ALA A 138 -19.48 -10.75 -11.48
C ALA A 138 -18.41 -10.13 -10.58
N VAL A 139 -18.67 -8.94 -10.05
CA VAL A 139 -17.74 -8.21 -9.18
C VAL A 139 -17.54 -8.95 -7.86
N ARG A 140 -18.62 -9.37 -7.20
CA ARG A 140 -18.56 -10.10 -5.93
C ARG A 140 -17.70 -11.36 -6.02
N PHE A 141 -17.94 -12.18 -7.05
CA PHE A 141 -17.23 -13.45 -7.22
C PHE A 141 -15.74 -13.25 -7.50
N ASN A 142 -15.38 -12.27 -8.33
CA ASN A 142 -13.98 -12.01 -8.67
C ASN A 142 -13.23 -11.31 -7.52
N CYS A 143 -13.84 -10.33 -6.85
CA CYS A 143 -13.27 -9.70 -5.66
C CYS A 143 -12.94 -10.73 -4.58
N TYR A 144 -13.83 -11.71 -4.34
CA TYR A 144 -13.57 -12.80 -3.40
C TYR A 144 -12.32 -13.61 -3.78
N ARG A 145 -12.16 -13.96 -5.06
CA ARG A 145 -11.01 -14.73 -5.56
C ARG A 145 -9.70 -13.95 -5.46
N TRP A 146 -9.69 -12.69 -5.90
CA TRP A 146 -8.51 -11.84 -5.91
C TRP A 146 -8.04 -11.46 -4.50
N LEU A 147 -8.98 -11.09 -3.62
CA LEU A 147 -8.64 -10.80 -2.22
C LEU A 147 -8.21 -12.06 -1.48
N GLY A 148 -8.77 -13.23 -1.81
CA GLY A 148 -8.38 -14.49 -1.18
C GLY A 148 -6.91 -14.81 -1.42
N VAL A 149 -6.46 -14.59 -2.66
CA VAL A 149 -5.06 -14.73 -3.07
C VAL A 149 -4.17 -13.70 -2.38
N ALA A 150 -4.60 -12.44 -2.35
CA ALA A 150 -3.88 -11.35 -1.68
C ALA A 150 -3.66 -11.63 -0.18
N VAL A 151 -4.69 -12.11 0.53
CA VAL A 151 -4.62 -12.41 1.97
C VAL A 151 -3.73 -13.62 2.25
N ARG A 152 -3.69 -14.61 1.35
CA ARG A 152 -2.79 -15.77 1.47
C ARG A 152 -1.33 -15.45 1.10
N GLY A 153 -1.06 -14.28 0.54
CA GLY A 153 0.27 -13.90 0.05
C GLY A 153 0.67 -14.66 -1.22
N GLU A 154 -0.30 -15.18 -1.96
CA GLU A 154 -0.10 -15.83 -3.26
C GLU A 154 0.13 -14.75 -4.33
N HIS A 155 1.04 -15.02 -5.28
CA HIS A 155 1.42 -14.05 -6.31
C HIS A 155 0.66 -14.22 -7.62
N GLU A 156 0.02 -15.38 -7.83
CA GLU A 156 -0.72 -15.67 -9.05
C GLU A 156 -2.19 -15.24 -8.88
N ILE A 157 -2.54 -14.13 -9.53
CA ILE A 157 -3.91 -13.62 -9.52
C ILE A 157 -4.77 -14.45 -10.49
N PRO A 158 -5.86 -15.06 -10.02
CA PRO A 158 -6.72 -15.87 -10.86
C PRO A 158 -7.32 -15.04 -11.98
N GLU A 159 -7.39 -15.64 -13.17
CA GLU A 159 -8.04 -14.99 -14.31
C GLU A 159 -9.48 -14.58 -13.99
N PRO A 160 -9.93 -13.43 -14.51
CA PRO A 160 -11.31 -13.01 -14.36
C PRO A 160 -12.28 -14.04 -14.95
N THR A 161 -13.43 -14.22 -14.31
CA THR A 161 -14.48 -15.07 -14.87
C THR A 161 -15.10 -14.47 -16.13
N ASP A 162 -15.72 -15.30 -16.96
CA ASP A 162 -16.44 -14.85 -18.16
C ASP A 162 -17.53 -13.82 -17.83
N ALA A 163 -18.22 -13.99 -16.69
CA ALA A 163 -19.21 -13.03 -16.23
C ALA A 163 -18.62 -11.62 -16.01
N TRP A 164 -17.36 -11.54 -15.55
CA TRP A 164 -16.64 -10.28 -15.40
C TRP A 164 -16.13 -9.74 -16.73
N LYS A 165 -15.58 -10.62 -17.59
CA LYS A 165 -15.14 -10.24 -18.95
C LYS A 165 -16.29 -9.59 -19.73
N VAL A 166 -17.50 -10.15 -19.62
CA VAL A 166 -18.73 -9.57 -20.21
C VAL A 166 -19.05 -8.17 -19.65
N GLN A 167 -18.83 -7.90 -18.36
CA GLN A 167 -19.02 -6.55 -17.83
C GLN A 167 -17.97 -5.59 -18.38
N MET A 168 -16.71 -6.01 -18.45
CA MET A 168 -15.62 -5.20 -19.00
C MET A 168 -15.83 -4.85 -20.47
N GLU A 169 -16.30 -5.78 -21.29
CA GLU A 169 -16.64 -5.51 -22.69
C GLU A 169 -17.73 -4.44 -22.83
N ARG A 170 -18.67 -4.40 -21.88
CA ARG A 170 -19.78 -3.45 -21.87
C ARG A 170 -19.42 -2.09 -21.25
N LEU A 171 -18.38 -2.06 -20.42
CA LEU A 171 -18.02 -0.89 -19.61
C LEU A 171 -17.74 0.37 -20.46
N PRO A 172 -16.98 0.32 -21.57
CA PRO A 172 -16.74 1.51 -22.39
C PRO A 172 -18.03 2.12 -22.94
N ALA A 173 -18.92 1.27 -23.49
CA ALA A 173 -20.19 1.73 -24.04
C ALA A 173 -21.14 2.26 -22.96
N ALA A 174 -21.11 1.67 -21.75
CA ALA A 174 -21.83 2.19 -20.58
C ALA A 174 -21.32 3.57 -20.15
N GLY A 175 -20.00 3.75 -20.11
CA GLY A 175 -19.36 5.04 -19.81
C GLY A 175 -19.75 6.13 -20.82
N GLU A 176 -19.78 5.82 -22.12
CA GLU A 176 -20.25 6.78 -23.13
C GLU A 176 -21.70 7.21 -22.93
N ARG A 177 -22.60 6.26 -22.66
CA ARG A 177 -24.01 6.57 -22.39
C ARG A 177 -24.17 7.43 -21.14
N PHE A 178 -23.43 7.12 -20.07
CA PHE A 178 -23.39 7.94 -18.87
C PHE A 178 -22.94 9.37 -19.18
N ARG A 179 -21.79 9.54 -19.85
CA ARG A 179 -21.25 10.86 -20.22
C ARG A 179 -22.22 11.64 -21.10
N SER A 180 -22.89 10.98 -22.04
CA SER A 180 -23.90 11.59 -22.91
C SER A 180 -25.12 12.06 -22.11
N ARG A 181 -25.62 11.24 -21.17
CA ARG A 181 -26.74 11.61 -20.28
C ARG A 181 -26.39 12.81 -19.41
N VAL A 182 -25.20 12.83 -18.81
CA VAL A 182 -24.75 13.95 -17.97
C VAL A 182 -24.64 15.25 -18.78
N ARG A 183 -24.07 15.18 -19.99
CA ARG A 183 -24.03 16.32 -20.94
C ARG A 183 -25.41 16.82 -21.32
N THR A 184 -26.34 15.92 -21.60
CA THR A 184 -27.74 16.27 -21.91
C THR A 184 -28.44 16.95 -20.72
N GLY A 185 -28.03 16.63 -19.49
CA GLY A 185 -28.47 17.29 -18.27
C GLY A 185 -27.89 18.68 -18.03
N GLY A 186 -27.05 19.21 -18.94
CA GLY A 186 -26.44 20.53 -18.83
C GLY A 186 -25.14 20.59 -18.01
N PHE A 187 -24.56 19.44 -17.68
CA PHE A 187 -23.28 19.35 -16.98
C PHE A 187 -22.17 18.93 -17.93
N GLU A 188 -21.07 19.68 -17.95
CA GLU A 188 -19.85 19.25 -18.63
C GLU A 188 -19.01 18.40 -17.69
N LEU A 189 -18.70 17.18 -18.11
CA LEU A 189 -17.70 16.36 -17.44
C LEU A 189 -16.34 16.74 -18.02
N GLU A 190 -15.52 17.41 -17.21
CA GLU A 190 -14.11 17.62 -17.54
C GLU A 190 -13.45 16.23 -17.58
N ASP A 191 -12.68 15.94 -18.63
CA ASP A 191 -12.11 14.62 -18.92
C ASP A 191 -10.93 14.29 -17.97
N THR A 192 -11.20 14.33 -16.67
CA THR A 192 -10.26 14.02 -15.58
C THR A 192 -10.14 12.50 -15.34
N LEU A 193 -11.00 11.69 -15.97
CA LEU A 193 -11.01 10.22 -15.87
C LEU A 193 -10.22 9.52 -16.99
N GLY A 194 -9.67 10.27 -17.96
CA GLY A 194 -8.82 9.71 -19.03
C GLY A 194 -7.53 9.02 -18.54
N HIS A 195 -7.18 9.14 -17.25
CA HIS A 195 -5.94 8.59 -16.72
C HIS A 195 -5.93 7.10 -16.37
N PHE A 196 -7.07 6.40 -16.40
CA PHE A 196 -7.09 4.96 -16.07
C PHE A 196 -7.19 4.03 -17.30
N SER A 197 -7.67 4.56 -18.43
CA SER A 197 -7.79 3.82 -19.70
C SER A 197 -6.47 3.69 -20.47
N ASP A 198 -5.51 4.58 -20.20
CA ASP A 198 -4.21 4.63 -20.90
C ASP A 198 -3.10 3.77 -20.26
N MET A 199 -3.40 2.99 -19.22
CA MET A 199 -2.40 2.08 -18.67
C MET A 199 -2.31 0.79 -19.50
N PRO A 200 -1.13 0.48 -20.08
CA PRO A 200 -0.96 -0.62 -21.01
C PRO A 200 -1.43 -1.95 -20.41
N PRO A 201 -1.90 -2.90 -21.25
CA PRO A 201 -1.99 -4.28 -20.82
C PRO A 201 -0.58 -4.71 -20.43
N ASN A 202 -0.42 -5.21 -19.19
CA ASN A 202 0.87 -5.62 -18.64
C ASN A 202 1.64 -6.49 -19.64
N SER A 203 2.89 -6.09 -19.92
CA SER A 203 3.98 -6.97 -20.32
C SER A 203 4.41 -7.85 -19.16
#